data_AF-B3SBV9-F1
#
_entry.id   AF-B3SBV9-F1
#
_cell.length_a   1.000
_cell.length_b   1.000
_cell.length_c   1.000
_cell.angle_alpha   90.00
_cell.angle_beta   90.00
_cell.angle_gamma   90.00
#
_symmetry.space_group_name_H-M   'P 1'
#
loop_
_entity.id
_entity.type
_entity.pdbx_description
1 polymer ?
#
loop_
_entity_poly.entity_id
_entity_poly.type
_entity_poly.pdbx_seq_one_letter_code
_entity_poly.pdbx_strand_id
1 'polypeptide(L)'
;MPLLSWHRQNWDIVHPFIDLSKTNEVFNLKSLQHYVAGVTDPSIEDKEYLFDVLVNMPRREIYVASHAKENFVLSKIHKDIASQLVSLAQNDECSNQDIVQELSSTIGDLISNLKSLASDQNGMLSPDCITSRNLTASKEKFLINLAVAEGLMKM
;
A
#
# COMPACT_ATOMS: atom_id res chain seq x y z
N MET A 1 -6.97 -5.11 9.77
CA MET A 1 -5.54 -5.31 10.08
C MET A 1 -4.94 -6.51 9.34
N PRO A 2 -5.53 -7.72 9.33
CA PRO A 2 -4.92 -8.88 8.65
C PRO A 2 -4.69 -8.69 7.15
N LEU A 3 -5.61 -8.01 6.46
CA LEU A 3 -5.53 -7.74 5.02
C LEU A 3 -4.31 -6.91 4.58
N LEU A 4 -3.81 -6.02 5.44
CA LEU A 4 -2.70 -5.11 5.08
C LEU A 4 -1.33 -5.79 5.13
N SER A 5 -1.21 -6.89 5.87
CA SER A 5 0.05 -7.59 6.12
C SER A 5 0.03 -9.04 5.64
N TRP A 6 -1.10 -9.57 5.15
CA TRP A 6 -1.19 -10.98 4.73
C TRP A 6 -0.23 -11.35 3.60
N HIS A 7 -0.06 -10.48 2.59
CA HIS A 7 0.90 -10.72 1.52
C HIS A 7 2.35 -10.76 2.01
N ARG A 8 2.73 -9.81 2.89
CA ARG A 8 4.12 -9.64 3.34
C ARG A 8 4.48 -10.52 4.55
N GLN A 9 3.47 -10.97 5.30
CA GLN A 9 3.62 -11.62 6.61
C GLN A 9 4.55 -10.85 7.57
N ASN A 10 4.68 -9.53 7.36
CA ASN A 10 5.51 -8.64 8.15
C ASN A 10 4.62 -7.88 9.12
N TRP A 11 4.67 -8.25 10.39
CA TRP A 11 3.88 -7.63 11.45
C TRP A 11 4.62 -6.49 12.15
N ASP A 12 5.93 -6.34 11.91
CA ASP A 12 6.77 -5.31 12.54
C ASP A 12 6.43 -3.90 12.04
N ILE A 13 5.77 -3.79 10.89
CA ILE A 13 5.29 -2.52 10.32
C ILE A 13 3.94 -2.09 10.89
N VAL A 14 3.28 -2.95 11.68
CA VAL A 14 1.92 -2.73 12.15
C VAL A 14 1.95 -2.32 13.61
N HIS A 15 1.49 -1.11 13.89
CA HIS A 15 1.37 -0.54 15.23
C HIS A 15 -0.11 -0.30 15.55
N PRO A 16 -0.82 -1.28 16.15
CA PRO A 16 -2.27 -1.21 16.28
C PRO A 16 -2.79 -0.01 17.06
N PHE A 17 -1.97 0.51 17.95
CA PHE A 17 -2.28 1.68 18.76
C PHE A 17 -1.01 2.50 19.02
N ILE A 18 -1.09 3.79 18.76
CA ILE A 18 -0.06 4.79 19.06
C ILE A 18 -0.70 5.96 19.80
N ASP A 19 -0.08 6.34 20.91
CA ASP A 19 -0.45 7.51 21.69
C ASP A 19 0.32 8.74 21.20
N LEU A 20 -0.38 9.66 20.52
CA LEU A 20 0.22 10.87 19.96
C LEU A 20 0.70 11.87 21.01
N SER A 21 0.27 11.73 22.27
CA SER A 21 0.74 12.58 23.37
C SER A 21 2.15 12.18 23.85
N LYS A 22 2.56 10.95 23.57
CA LYS A 22 3.86 10.41 23.98
C LYS A 22 4.91 10.62 22.90
N THR A 23 5.84 11.54 23.17
CA THR A 23 6.90 11.91 22.22
C THR A 23 7.76 10.74 21.77
N ASN A 24 8.01 9.75 22.63
CA ASN A 24 8.79 8.57 22.29
C ASN A 24 8.08 7.64 21.28
N GLU A 25 6.76 7.46 21.39
CA GLU A 25 6.00 6.64 20.42
C GLU A 25 5.98 7.31 19.04
N VAL A 26 5.78 8.63 19.00
CA VAL A 26 5.85 9.41 17.76
C VAL A 26 7.26 9.38 17.16
N PHE A 27 8.30 9.51 18.00
CA PHE A 27 9.68 9.41 17.55
C PHE A 27 9.99 8.04 16.95
N ASN A 28 9.55 6.96 17.59
CA ASN A 28 9.73 5.60 17.10
C ASN A 28 9.06 5.42 15.74
N LEU A 29 7.82 5.88 15.56
CA LEU A 29 7.15 5.83 14.25
C LEU A 29 7.95 6.54 13.16
N LYS A 30 8.43 7.76 13.44
CA LYS A 30 9.20 8.55 12.46
C LYS A 30 10.56 7.93 12.12
N SER A 31 11.07 7.03 12.95
CA SER A 31 12.32 6.30 12.68
C SER A 31 12.13 5.13 11.69
N LEU A 32 10.88 4.70 11.47
CA LEU A 32 10.56 3.62 10.55
C LEU A 32 10.46 4.15 9.12
N GLN A 33 10.93 3.34 8.17
CA GLN A 33 10.84 3.68 6.74
C GLN A 33 9.39 3.62 6.24
N HIS A 34 8.59 2.69 6.76
CA HIS A 34 7.17 2.53 6.44
C HIS A 34 6.44 1.91 7.62
N TYR A 35 5.17 2.27 7.82
CA TYR A 35 4.33 1.70 8.88
C TYR A 35 2.84 1.83 8.58
N VAL A 36 2.06 1.06 9.33
CA VAL A 36 0.61 1.20 9.49
C VAL A 36 0.35 1.41 10.97
N ALA A 37 -0.16 2.58 11.34
CA ALA A 37 -0.43 2.94 12.72
C ALA A 37 -1.93 3.16 12.96
N GLY A 38 -2.44 2.65 14.07
CA GLY A 38 -3.77 2.99 14.59
C GLY A 38 -3.65 4.11 15.62
N VAL A 39 -4.50 5.12 15.52
CA VAL A 39 -4.57 6.25 16.46
C VAL A 39 -6.02 6.55 16.78
N THR A 40 -6.29 6.97 18.01
CA THR A 40 -7.64 7.38 18.46
C THR A 40 -7.75 8.90 18.61
N ASP A 41 -6.63 9.61 18.66
CA ASP A 41 -6.57 11.06 18.79
C ASP A 41 -6.88 11.73 17.44
N PRO A 42 -7.98 12.51 17.36
CA PRO A 42 -8.40 13.16 16.11
C PRO A 42 -7.40 14.23 15.63
N SER A 43 -6.50 14.72 16.49
CA SER A 43 -5.45 15.66 16.09
C SER A 43 -4.43 15.06 15.11
N ILE A 44 -4.54 13.76 14.78
CA ILE A 44 -3.80 13.18 13.66
C ILE A 44 -4.12 13.90 12.35
N GLU A 45 -5.35 14.40 12.15
CA GLU A 45 -5.75 15.07 10.91
C GLU A 45 -4.86 16.29 10.58
N ASP A 46 -4.38 17.00 11.61
CA ASP A 46 -3.52 18.18 11.46
C ASP A 46 -2.01 17.84 11.38
N LYS A 47 -1.64 16.56 11.51
CA LYS A 47 -0.25 16.09 11.59
C LYS A 47 0.17 15.37 10.31
N GLU A 48 0.00 16.01 9.14
CA GLU A 48 0.39 15.44 7.84
C GLU A 48 1.85 14.95 7.80
N TYR A 49 2.74 15.52 8.62
CA TYR A 49 4.12 15.05 8.75
C TYR A 49 4.29 13.64 9.35
N LEU A 50 3.19 13.01 9.81
CA LEU A 50 3.13 11.66 10.38
C LEU A 50 2.42 10.65 9.48
N PHE A 51 1.99 11.00 8.28
CA PHE A 51 1.39 10.01 7.38
C PHE A 51 1.42 10.49 5.94
N ASP A 52 1.46 9.53 5.02
CA ASP A 52 1.15 9.80 3.61
C ASP A 52 -0.33 9.62 3.32
N VAL A 53 -0.95 8.65 3.99
CA VAL A 53 -2.38 8.31 3.86
C VAL A 53 -2.99 8.13 5.25
N LEU A 54 -4.11 8.81 5.51
CA LEU A 54 -4.93 8.66 6.71
C LEU A 54 -6.29 8.10 6.31
N VAL A 55 -6.66 6.96 6.92
CA VAL A 55 -8.00 6.37 6.80
C VAL A 55 -8.82 6.78 8.02
N ASN A 56 -9.72 7.73 7.84
CA ASN A 56 -10.57 8.22 8.90
C ASN A 56 -11.83 7.35 9.00
N MET A 57 -11.79 6.36 9.88
CA MET A 57 -12.89 5.39 10.04
C MET A 57 -14.22 6.03 10.48
N PRO A 58 -14.26 6.95 11.47
CA PRO A 58 -15.50 7.62 11.85
C PRO A 58 -16.13 8.43 10.72
N ARG A 59 -15.31 9.14 9.93
CA ARG A 59 -15.80 9.98 8.82
C ARG A 59 -15.98 9.22 7.51
N ARG A 60 -15.49 7.97 7.42
CA ARG A 60 -15.47 7.14 6.20
C ARG A 60 -14.74 7.82 5.04
N GLU A 61 -13.66 8.53 5.37
CA GLU A 61 -12.89 9.34 4.42
C GLU A 61 -11.43 8.88 4.38
N ILE A 62 -10.81 9.01 3.21
CA ILE A 62 -9.38 8.78 3.01
C ILE A 62 -8.74 10.12 2.67
N TYR A 63 -7.73 10.48 3.45
CA TYR A 63 -6.95 11.69 3.27
C TYR A 63 -5.56 11.31 2.78
N VAL A 64 -5.11 11.97 1.71
CA VAL A 64 -3.72 11.87 1.24
C VAL A 64 -3.04 13.18 1.58
N ALA A 65 -1.96 13.09 2.37
CA ALA A 65 -1.20 14.25 2.79
C ALA A 65 -0.64 15.01 1.58
N SER A 66 -0.48 16.32 1.72
CA SER A 66 -0.19 17.20 0.60
C SER A 66 1.13 16.85 -0.09
N HIS A 67 2.16 16.45 0.66
CA HIS A 67 3.45 16.01 0.13
C HIS A 67 3.40 14.65 -0.58
N ALA A 68 2.38 13.84 -0.32
CA ALA A 68 2.25 12.49 -0.86
C ALA A 68 1.32 12.40 -2.07
N LYS A 69 0.51 13.44 -2.36
CA LYS A 69 -0.53 13.42 -3.40
C LYS A 69 -0.06 12.90 -4.77
N GLU A 70 1.12 13.31 -5.22
CA GLU A 70 1.67 12.89 -6.51
C GLU A 70 2.07 11.41 -6.56
N ASN A 71 2.32 10.79 -5.41
CA ASN A 71 2.69 9.38 -5.31
C ASN A 71 1.46 8.45 -5.22
N PHE A 72 0.31 9.00 -4.81
CA PHE A 72 -0.96 8.27 -4.67
C PHE A 72 -1.97 8.59 -5.78
N VAL A 73 -1.48 8.95 -6.97
CA VAL A 73 -2.35 9.15 -8.15
C VAL A 73 -3.01 7.82 -8.52
N LEU A 74 -4.34 7.78 -8.47
CA LEU A 74 -5.13 6.58 -8.76
C LEU A 74 -4.93 6.11 -10.20
N SER A 75 -4.25 4.98 -10.36
CA SER A 75 -4.19 4.24 -11.62
C SER A 75 -5.42 3.33 -11.81
N LYS A 76 -5.58 2.79 -13.02
CA LYS A 76 -6.62 1.78 -13.32
C LYS A 76 -6.56 0.58 -12.36
N ILE A 77 -5.35 0.14 -11.99
CA ILE A 77 -5.13 -1.01 -11.10
C ILE A 77 -5.84 -0.81 -9.75
N HIS A 78 -5.74 0.39 -9.16
CA HIS A 78 -6.41 0.69 -7.90
C HIS A 78 -7.94 0.61 -8.02
N LYS A 79 -8.50 1.10 -9.15
CA LYS A 79 -9.94 1.06 -9.42
C LYS A 79 -10.44 -0.37 -9.62
N ASP A 80 -9.67 -1.19 -10.33
CA ASP A 80 -10.01 -2.58 -10.59
C ASP A 80 -10.04 -3.38 -9.28
N ILE A 81 -9.01 -3.23 -8.42
CA ILE A 81 -8.96 -3.85 -7.08
C ILE A 81 -10.12 -3.37 -6.20
N ALA A 82 -10.40 -2.06 -6.18
CA ALA A 82 -11.51 -1.51 -5.39
C ALA A 82 -12.86 -2.05 -5.84
N SER A 83 -13.09 -2.14 -7.16
CA SER A 83 -14.33 -2.68 -7.73
C SER A 83 -14.52 -4.14 -7.37
N GLN A 84 -13.45 -4.94 -7.41
CA GLN A 84 -13.47 -6.34 -6.99
C GLN A 84 -13.82 -6.47 -5.51
N LEU A 85 -13.19 -5.68 -4.63
CA LEU A 85 -13.49 -5.69 -3.19
C LEU A 85 -14.95 -5.30 -2.90
N VAL A 86 -15.49 -4.30 -3.60
CA VAL A 86 -16.90 -3.92 -3.47
C VAL A 86 -17.81 -5.07 -3.91
N SER A 87 -17.49 -5.72 -5.03
CA SER A 87 -18.27 -6.87 -5.52
C SER A 87 -18.27 -8.04 -4.55
N LEU A 88 -17.12 -8.34 -3.93
CA LEU A 88 -17.01 -9.41 -2.94
C LEU A 88 -17.78 -9.07 -1.65
N ALA A 89 -17.70 -7.82 -1.20
CA ALA A 89 -18.40 -7.35 -0.01
C ALA A 89 -19.93 -7.29 -0.17
N GLN A 90 -20.44 -7.25 -1.41
CA GLN A 90 -21.86 -7.30 -1.72
C GLN A 90 -22.41 -8.72 -1.85
N ASN A 91 -21.55 -9.74 -1.88
CA ASN A 91 -21.97 -11.12 -1.92
C ASN A 91 -22.16 -11.66 -0.49
N ASP A 92 -23.42 -11.84 -0.08
CA ASP A 92 -23.76 -12.35 1.26
C ASP A 92 -23.25 -13.78 1.52
N GLU A 93 -22.89 -14.53 0.47
CA GLU A 93 -22.27 -15.86 0.59
C GLU A 93 -20.74 -15.81 0.78
N CYS A 94 -20.10 -14.66 0.56
CA CYS A 94 -18.66 -14.50 0.76
C CYS A 94 -18.34 -14.28 2.23
N SER A 95 -17.47 -15.12 2.78
CA SER A 95 -16.90 -14.90 4.10
C SER A 95 -15.78 -13.86 4.06
N ASN A 96 -15.43 -13.29 5.23
CA ASN A 96 -14.24 -12.44 5.35
C ASN A 96 -12.96 -13.16 4.91
N GLN A 97 -12.89 -14.48 5.06
CA GLN A 97 -11.72 -15.26 4.66
C GLN A 97 -11.62 -15.37 3.13
N ASP A 98 -12.74 -15.48 2.43
CA ASP A 98 -12.77 -15.48 0.96
C ASP A 98 -12.29 -14.14 0.41
N ILE A 99 -12.70 -13.02 1.02
CA ILE A 99 -12.22 -11.68 0.67
C ILE A 99 -10.70 -11.57 0.83
N VAL A 100 -10.15 -12.09 1.94
CA VAL A 100 -8.70 -12.10 2.19
C VAL A 100 -7.97 -12.93 1.14
N GLN A 101 -8.48 -14.13 0.82
CA GLN A 101 -7.85 -15.04 -0.12
C GLN A 101 -7.83 -14.46 -1.55
N GLU A 102 -8.95 -13.91 -1.99
CA GLU A 102 -9.12 -13.34 -3.32
C GLU A 102 -8.25 -12.10 -3.53
N LEU A 103 -8.20 -11.21 -2.52
CA LEU A 103 -7.31 -10.05 -2.55
C LEU A 103 -5.84 -10.48 -2.57
N SER A 104 -5.48 -11.48 -1.77
CA SER A 104 -4.11 -12.02 -1.72
C SER A 104 -3.68 -12.62 -3.06
N SER A 105 -4.58 -13.34 -3.73
CA SER A 105 -4.36 -13.85 -5.09
C SER A 105 -4.13 -12.71 -6.07
N THR A 106 -5.01 -11.70 -6.06
CA THR A 106 -4.93 -10.54 -6.95
C THR A 106 -3.61 -9.77 -6.79
N ILE A 107 -3.16 -9.55 -5.55
CA ILE A 107 -1.88 -8.91 -5.25
C ILE A 107 -0.71 -9.81 -5.69
N GLY A 108 -0.80 -11.12 -5.45
CA GLY A 108 0.20 -12.10 -5.89
C GLY A 108 0.37 -12.13 -7.41
N ASP A 109 -0.73 -12.05 -8.16
CA ASP A 109 -0.73 -11.97 -9.62
C ASP A 109 -0.11 -10.65 -10.10
N LEU A 110 -0.43 -9.52 -9.46
CA LEU A 110 0.17 -8.23 -9.77
C LEU A 110 1.69 -8.25 -9.59
N ILE A 111 2.18 -8.85 -8.50
CA ILE A 111 3.62 -8.97 -8.20
C ILE A 111 4.29 -9.95 -9.16
N SER A 112 3.63 -11.06 -9.50
CA SER A 112 4.14 -12.02 -10.48
C SER A 112 4.26 -11.40 -11.87
N ASN A 113 3.26 -10.62 -12.27
CA ASN A 113 3.30 -9.82 -13.50
C ASN A 113 4.44 -8.81 -13.46
N LEU A 114 4.66 -8.10 -12.34
CA LEU A 114 5.78 -7.18 -12.16
C LEU A 114 7.13 -7.91 -12.30
N LYS A 115 7.30 -9.08 -11.67
CA LYS A 115 8.52 -9.90 -11.78
C LYS A 115 8.78 -10.39 -13.20
N SER A 116 7.74 -10.72 -13.96
CA SER A 116 7.86 -11.08 -15.38
C SER A 116 8.39 -9.92 -16.25
N LEU A 117 8.38 -8.68 -15.72
CA LEU A 117 8.98 -7.55 -16.41
C LEU A 117 10.51 -7.55 -16.32
N ALA A 118 11.09 -8.27 -15.35
CA ALA A 118 12.52 -8.33 -15.12
C ALA A 118 13.23 -9.09 -16.25
N SER A 119 14.39 -8.59 -16.64
CA SER A 119 15.23 -9.21 -17.68
C SER A 119 16.21 -10.25 -17.11
N ASP A 120 16.27 -10.40 -15.78
CA ASP A 120 17.19 -11.31 -15.11
C ASP A 120 16.50 -12.53 -14.49
N GLN A 121 17.28 -13.56 -14.18
CA GLN A 121 16.79 -14.81 -13.59
C GLN A 121 16.37 -14.65 -12.11
N ASN A 122 16.75 -13.53 -11.47
CA ASN A 122 16.48 -13.25 -10.06
C ASN A 122 15.17 -12.45 -9.85
N GLY A 123 14.52 -12.00 -10.92
CA GLY A 123 13.30 -11.20 -10.86
C GLY A 123 13.52 -9.75 -10.44
N MET A 124 14.76 -9.24 -10.52
CA MET A 124 15.12 -7.88 -10.13
C MET A 124 15.03 -6.93 -11.33
N LEU A 125 14.31 -5.84 -11.15
CA LEU A 125 14.02 -4.82 -12.14
C LEU A 125 15.09 -3.72 -12.12
N SER A 126 15.51 -3.28 -13.31
CA SER A 126 16.19 -2.00 -13.47
C SER A 126 15.17 -0.93 -13.86
N PRO A 127 15.40 0.37 -13.57
CA PRO A 127 14.50 1.44 -14.01
C PRO A 127 14.23 1.38 -15.53
N ASP A 128 15.29 1.12 -16.31
CA ASP A 128 15.23 1.05 -17.78
C ASP A 128 14.34 -0.09 -18.30
N CYS A 129 14.23 -1.21 -17.55
CA CYS A 129 13.35 -2.33 -17.91
C CYS A 129 11.85 -1.94 -17.90
N ILE A 130 11.47 -0.97 -17.07
CA ILE A 130 10.07 -0.51 -16.96
C ILE A 130 9.82 0.61 -17.98
N THR A 131 10.76 1.56 -18.10
CA THR A 131 10.66 2.70 -19.03
C THR A 131 10.64 2.26 -20.50
N SER A 132 11.39 1.22 -20.86
CA SER A 132 11.45 0.68 -22.23
C SER A 132 10.13 0.10 -22.76
N ARG A 133 9.11 -0.09 -21.91
CA ARG A 133 7.82 -0.68 -22.29
C ARG A 133 6.78 0.34 -22.77
N ASN A 134 7.14 1.61 -22.94
CA ASN A 134 6.24 2.69 -23.40
C ASN A 134 4.91 2.73 -22.62
N LEU A 135 4.99 2.56 -21.30
CA LEU A 135 3.83 2.64 -20.42
C LEU A 135 3.40 4.11 -20.23
N THR A 136 2.18 4.33 -19.76
CA THR A 136 1.79 5.68 -19.32
C THR A 136 2.62 6.07 -18.09
N ALA A 137 2.97 7.35 -17.95
CA ALA A 137 3.79 7.84 -16.83
C ALA A 137 3.24 7.43 -15.45
N SER A 138 1.91 7.45 -15.28
CA SER A 138 1.26 7.01 -14.04
C SER A 138 1.42 5.51 -13.77
N LYS A 139 1.40 4.67 -14.81
CA LYS A 139 1.58 3.22 -14.67
C LYS A 139 3.04 2.88 -14.42
N GLU A 140 3.96 3.55 -15.10
CA GLU A 140 5.40 3.42 -14.86
C GLU A 140 5.77 3.79 -13.42
N LYS A 141 5.36 4.98 -12.95
CA LYS A 141 5.60 5.43 -11.57
C LYS A 141 5.03 4.45 -10.54
N PHE A 142 3.82 3.93 -10.78
CA PHE A 142 3.21 2.92 -9.93
C PHE A 142 4.04 1.64 -9.86
N LEU A 143 4.48 1.09 -11.00
CA LEU A 143 5.27 -0.15 -11.03
C LEU A 143 6.66 0.03 -10.42
N ILE A 144 7.30 1.19 -10.61
CA ILE A 144 8.57 1.52 -9.94
C ILE A 144 8.37 1.56 -8.43
N ASN A 145 7.37 2.30 -7.94
CA ASN A 145 7.08 2.39 -6.51
C ASN A 145 6.74 1.01 -5.91
N LEU A 146 5.98 0.19 -6.63
CA LEU A 146 5.67 -1.18 -6.22
C LEU A 146 6.93 -2.05 -6.16
N ALA A 147 7.81 -1.97 -7.17
CA ALA A 147 9.06 -2.72 -7.20
C ALA A 147 10.00 -2.30 -6.06
N VAL A 148 10.12 -1.01 -5.76
CA VAL A 148 10.88 -0.51 -4.60
C VAL A 148 10.28 -1.04 -3.31
N ALA A 149 8.96 -0.95 -3.15
CA ALA A 149 8.28 -1.36 -1.93
C ALA A 149 8.36 -2.88 -1.68
N GLU A 150 8.44 -3.70 -2.73
CA GLU A 150 8.58 -5.16 -2.65
C GLU A 150 10.06 -5.62 -2.69
N GLY A 151 11.03 -4.70 -2.70
CA GLY A 151 12.47 -5.04 -2.73
C GLY A 151 12.91 -5.72 -4.02
N LEU A 152 12.22 -5.44 -5.14
CA LEU A 152 12.45 -6.02 -6.47
C LEU A 152 13.26 -5.11 -7.39
N MET A 153 13.76 -3.96 -6.91
CA MET A 153 14.59 -3.05 -7.69
C MET A 153 16.08 -3.32 -7.45
N LYS A 154 16.87 -3.33 -8.53
CA LYS A 154 18.33 -3.22 -8.43
C LYS A 154 18.68 -1.81 -7.98
N MET A 155 19.22 -1.69 -6.78
CA MET A 155 19.86 -0.46 -6.30
C MET A 155 21.29 -0.34 -6.82
#